data_AF-A0A9Q3C418-F1
#
_entry.id   AF-A0A9Q3C418-F1
#
_cell.length_a   1.000
_cell.length_b   1.000
_cell.length_c   1.000
_cell.angle_alpha   90.00
_cell.angle_beta   90.00
_cell.angle_gamma   90.00
#
_symmetry.space_group_name_H-M   'P 1'
#
loop_
_entity.id
_entity.type
_entity.pdbx_description
1 polymer ?
#
loop_
_entity_poly.entity_id
_entity_poly.type
_entity_poly.pdbx_seq_one_letter_code
_entity_poly.pdbx_strand_id
1 'polypeptide(L)'
;MKCLYLVWALEKLNYFLEQCFFEVITDCTSVKSLLSMKTPNRHMLGWQIAIQEYRGNMTIVHKDGNIHKNADGLSRWPLPNDIDNPAYVPEEASP
;
A
#
# COMPACT_ATOMS: atom_id res chain seq x y z
N MET A 1 -4.03 -8.31 -3.00
CA MET A 1 -2.82 -8.23 -2.15
C MET A 1 -2.03 -6.93 -2.39
N LYS A 2 -1.42 -6.71 -3.56
CA LYS A 2 -0.47 -5.58 -3.74
C LYS A 2 -1.07 -4.17 -3.59
N CYS A 3 -2.29 -3.92 -4.09
CA CYS A 3 -2.95 -2.62 -3.88
C CYS A 3 -3.42 -2.40 -2.44
N LEU A 4 -3.79 -3.47 -1.74
CA LEU A 4 -4.19 -3.40 -0.33
C LEU A 4 -2.99 -2.99 0.55
N TYR A 5 -1.81 -3.55 0.28
CA TYR A 5 -0.59 -3.18 0.99
C TYR A 5 -0.24 -1.69 0.81
N LEU A 6 -0.44 -1.14 -0.40
CA LEU A 6 -0.25 0.28 -0.65
C LEU A 6 -1.22 1.13 0.19
N VAL A 7 -2.52 0.82 0.15
CA VAL A 7 -3.53 1.56 0.93
C VAL A 7 -3.20 1.49 2.42
N TRP A 8 -2.85 0.31 2.93
CA TRP A 8 -2.44 0.14 4.32
C TRP A 8 -1.20 0.97 4.67
N ALA A 9 -0.19 1.01 3.79
CA ALA A 9 1.02 1.80 4.02
C ALA A 9 0.71 3.31 4.04
N LEU A 10 -0.16 3.78 3.14
CA LEU A 10 -0.61 5.18 3.11
C LEU A 10 -1.36 5.54 4.40
N GLU A 11 -2.28 4.68 4.85
CA GLU A 11 -3.01 4.88 6.11
C GLU A 11 -2.06 4.95 7.32
N LYS A 12 -1.06 4.06 7.39
CA LYS A 12 -0.09 4.05 8.49
C LYS A 12 0.85 5.24 8.49
N LEU A 13 1.17 5.77 7.31
CA LEU A 13 2.09 6.88 7.14
C LEU A 13 1.39 8.23 6.98
N ASN A 14 0.06 8.29 7.05
CA ASN A 14 -0.72 9.49 6.73
C ASN A 14 -0.17 10.77 7.42
N TYR A 15 0.14 10.67 8.72
CA TYR A 15 0.69 11.78 9.51
C TYR A 15 1.99 12.37 8.92
N PHE A 16 2.79 11.57 8.23
CA PHE A 16 4.02 12.00 7.57
C PHE A 16 3.81 12.46 6.12
N LEU A 17 2.70 12.07 5.49
CA LEU A 17 2.46 12.24 4.06
C LEU A 17 1.57 13.45 3.73
N GLU A 18 0.69 13.87 4.63
CA GLU A 18 -0.32 14.94 4.40
C GLU A 18 0.25 16.25 3.82
N GLN A 19 1.49 16.59 4.10
CA GLN A 19 2.11 17.85 3.67
C GLN A 19 3.41 17.66 2.88
N CYS A 20 3.72 16.43 2.48
CA CYS A 20 4.96 16.12 1.77
C CYS A 20 4.68 15.68 0.34
N PHE A 21 5.58 16.03 -0.58
CA PHE A 21 5.64 15.40 -1.89
C PHE A 21 6.42 14.10 -1.75
N PHE A 22 5.83 12.99 -2.18
CA PHE A 22 6.45 11.68 -2.02
C PHE A 22 6.25 10.79 -3.23
N GLU A 23 7.14 9.81 -3.36
CA GLU A 23 7.13 8.86 -4.47
C GLU A 23 6.82 7.46 -3.94
N VAL A 24 5.81 6.83 -4.52
CA VAL A 24 5.51 5.42 -4.30
C VAL A 24 6.20 4.61 -5.38
N ILE A 25 7.23 3.87 -4.99
CA ILE A 25 7.96 2.97 -5.87
C ILE A 25 7.39 1.56 -5.71
N THR A 26 6.88 0.98 -6.81
CA THR A 26 6.26 -0.36 -6.77
C THR A 26 6.64 -1.22 -7.97
N ASP A 27 6.81 -2.51 -7.74
CA ASP A 27 6.99 -3.52 -8.80
C ASP A 27 5.66 -3.97 -9.44
N CYS A 28 4.56 -3.32 -9.08
CA CYS A 28 3.23 -3.77 -9.44
C CYS A 28 2.54 -2.84 -10.43
N THR A 29 2.28 -3.34 -11.63
CA THR A 29 1.50 -2.63 -12.65
C THR A 29 0.03 -2.45 -12.24
N SER A 30 -0.50 -3.32 -11.36
CA SER A 30 -1.90 -3.26 -10.90
C SER A 30 -2.24 -1.97 -10.15
N VAL A 31 -1.27 -1.32 -9.50
CA VAL A 31 -1.48 -0.02 -8.83
C VAL A 31 -1.77 1.08 -9.84
N LYS A 32 -1.03 1.10 -10.96
CA LYS A 32 -1.30 2.03 -12.06
C LYS A 32 -2.69 1.78 -12.66
N SER A 33 -3.01 0.50 -12.90
CA SER A 33 -4.32 0.11 -13.43
C SER A 33 -5.47 0.48 -12.50
N LEU A 34 -5.30 0.36 -11.18
CA LEU A 34 -6.31 0.72 -10.19
C LEU A 34 -6.71 2.19 -10.32
N LEU A 35 -5.76 3.09 -10.53
CA LEU A 35 -6.02 4.53 -10.61
C LEU A 35 -6.61 4.99 -11.95
N SER A 36 -6.46 4.19 -13.01
CA SER A 36 -7.04 4.46 -14.33
C SER A 36 -8.35 3.71 -14.58
N MET A 37 -8.85 2.96 -13.60
CA MET A 37 -9.98 2.05 -13.79
C MET A 37 -11.31 2.80 -13.83
N LYS A 38 -12.05 2.66 -14.93
CA LYS A 38 -13.35 3.32 -15.15
C LYS A 38 -14.51 2.64 -14.41
N THR A 39 -14.44 1.33 -14.23
CA THR A 39 -15.50 0.52 -13.59
C THR A 39 -14.92 -0.34 -12.47
N PRO A 40 -14.55 0.27 -11.33
CA PRO A 40 -14.04 -0.47 -10.18
C PRO A 40 -15.16 -1.24 -9.47
N ASN A 41 -14.83 -2.41 -8.91
CA ASN A 41 -15.71 -3.08 -7.95
C ASN A 41 -15.69 -2.33 -6.60
N ARG A 42 -16.60 -2.69 -5.66
CA ARG A 42 -16.74 -1.99 -4.38
C ARG A 42 -15.42 -1.81 -3.61
N HIS A 43 -14.58 -2.85 -3.55
CA HIS A 43 -13.30 -2.79 -2.86
C HIS A 43 -12.28 -1.88 -3.57
N MET A 44 -12.20 -1.99 -4.89
CA MET A 44 -11.32 -1.15 -5.71
C MET A 44 -11.74 0.32 -5.66
N LEU A 45 -13.04 0.60 -5.62
CA LEU A 45 -13.57 1.96 -5.46
C LEU A 45 -13.16 2.53 -4.09
N GLY A 46 -13.29 1.73 -3.02
CA GLY A 46 -12.83 2.12 -1.69
C GLY A 46 -11.34 2.48 -1.68
N TRP A 47 -10.51 1.68 -2.33
CA TRP A 47 -9.07 1.97 -2.45
C TRP A 47 -8.78 3.21 -3.31
N GLN A 48 -9.53 3.44 -4.39
CA GLN A 48 -9.38 4.67 -5.18
C GLN A 48 -9.69 5.91 -4.35
N ILE A 49 -10.73 5.87 -3.51
CA ILE A 49 -11.10 6.97 -2.62
C ILE A 49 -10.02 7.21 -1.57
N ALA A 50 -9.50 6.15 -0.95
CA ALA A 50 -8.40 6.26 0.02
C ALA A 50 -7.13 6.85 -0.62
N ILE A 51 -6.83 6.51 -1.88
CA ILE A 51 -5.64 7.04 -2.56
C ILE A 51 -5.86 8.47 -3.07
N GLN A 52 -7.11 8.88 -3.32
CA GLN A 52 -7.46 10.19 -3.89
C GLN A 52 -6.89 11.36 -3.09
N GLU A 53 -6.89 11.28 -1.76
CA GLU A 53 -6.37 12.34 -0.88
C GLU A 53 -4.90 12.66 -1.14
N TYR A 54 -4.10 11.66 -1.53
CA TYR A 54 -2.67 11.83 -1.82
C TYR A 54 -2.39 12.13 -3.31
N ARG A 55 -3.38 12.17 -4.19
CA ARG A 55 -3.12 12.30 -5.64
C ARG A 55 -2.47 13.63 -6.05
N GLY A 56 -2.62 14.67 -5.24
CA GLY A 56 -2.02 15.99 -5.49
C GLY A 56 -0.53 16.08 -5.18
N ASN A 57 -0.03 15.23 -4.27
CA ASN A 57 1.34 15.26 -3.75
C ASN A 57 2.09 13.92 -3.90
N MET A 58 1.46 12.89 -4.47
CA MET A 58 2.04 11.57 -4.69
C MET A 58 2.35 11.30 -6.17
N THR A 59 3.56 10.81 -6.45
CA THR A 59 3.91 10.22 -7.75
C THR A 59 4.06 8.70 -7.63
N ILE A 60 3.68 7.95 -8.67
CA ILE A 60 3.82 6.48 -8.69
C ILE A 60 4.83 6.07 -9.74
N VAL A 61 5.94 5.51 -9.27
CA VAL A 61 7.04 5.02 -10.11
C VAL A 61 7.01 3.50 -10.12
N HIS A 62 6.95 2.92 -11.31
CA HIS A 62 7.07 1.48 -11.46
C HIS A 62 8.53 1.11 -11.70
N LYS A 63 9.09 0.19 -10.92
CA LYS A 63 10.43 -0.37 -11.13
C LYS A 63 10.37 -1.88 -11.18
N ASP A 64 11.05 -2.48 -12.15
CA ASP A 64 11.08 -3.94 -12.34
C ASP A 64 11.55 -4.67 -11.07
N GLY A 65 10.94 -5.83 -10.79
CA GLY A 65 11.09 -6.54 -9.51
C GLY A 65 12.51 -6.95 -9.14
N ASN A 66 13.42 -7.07 -10.11
CA ASN A 66 14.82 -7.47 -9.86
C ASN A 66 15.61 -6.42 -9.04
N ILE A 67 15.09 -5.20 -8.92
CA ILE A 67 15.72 -4.07 -8.22
C ILE A 67 15.08 -3.79 -6.84
N HIS A 68 14.03 -4.54 -6.44
CA HIS A 68 13.24 -4.33 -5.22
C HIS A 68 13.62 -5.28 -4.06
N LYS A 69 14.90 -5.64 -3.92
CA LYS A 69 15.34 -6.64 -2.93
C LYS A 69 15.05 -6.26 -1.47
N ASN A 70 15.03 -4.97 -1.16
CA ASN A 70 14.76 -4.45 0.19
C ASN A 70 13.29 -4.65 0.60
N ALA A 71 12.34 -4.26 -0.25
CA ALA A 71 10.91 -4.37 0.02
C ALA A 71 10.41 -5.81 -0.14
N ASP A 72 10.88 -6.50 -1.18
CA ASP A 72 10.49 -7.88 -1.46
C ASP A 72 10.97 -8.83 -0.34
N GLY A 73 12.16 -8.60 0.20
CA GLY A 73 12.71 -9.35 1.34
C GLY A 73 11.81 -9.29 2.58
N LEU A 74 11.38 -8.09 2.98
CA LEU A 74 10.48 -7.91 4.13
C LEU A 74 9.10 -8.53 3.90
N SER A 75 8.58 -8.48 2.67
CA SER A 75 7.27 -9.06 2.35
C SER A 75 7.27 -10.60 2.38
N ARG A 76 8.42 -11.24 2.13
CA ARG A 76 8.58 -12.70 2.09
C ARG A 76 8.91 -13.33 3.43
N TRP A 77 9.33 -12.52 4.40
CA TRP A 77 9.72 -12.95 5.75
C TRP A 77 8.93 -12.17 6.81
N PRO A 78 7.60 -12.35 6.89
CA PRO A 78 6.82 -11.73 7.95
C PRO A 78 7.25 -12.29 9.32
N LEU A 79 7.33 -11.40 10.32
CA LEU A 79 7.46 -11.83 11.72
C LEU A 79 6.19 -12.61 12.13
N PRO A 80 6.31 -13.56 13.07
CA PRO A 80 5.14 -14.20 13.68
C PRO A 80 4.17 -13.14 14.20
N ASN A 81 2.86 -13.41 14.11
CA ASN A 81 1.84 -12.55 14.71
C ASN A 81 1.65 -12.91 16.19
N ASP A 82 2.70 -12.75 16.99
CA ASP A 82 2.73 -13.00 18.43
C ASP A 82 2.74 -11.69 19.23
N ILE A 83 2.57 -11.78 20.56
CA ILE A 83 2.44 -10.60 21.43
C ILE A 83 3.72 -9.75 21.48
N ASP A 84 4.86 -10.35 21.10
CA ASP A 84 6.16 -9.71 21.04
C ASP A 84 6.36 -8.94 19.73
N ASN A 85 5.51 -9.14 18.72
CA ASN A 85 5.52 -8.39 17.48
C ASN A 85 4.92 -6.98 17.69
N PRO A 86 5.66 -5.89 17.44
CA PRO A 86 5.13 -4.53 17.56
C PRO A 86 3.99 -4.22 16.57
N ALA A 87 3.81 -5.04 15.54
CA ALA A 87 2.70 -4.99 14.59
C ALA A 87 1.62 -6.06 14.88
N TYR A 88 1.57 -6.62 16.10
CA TYR A 88 0.59 -7.64 16.49
C TYR A 88 -0.85 -7.18 16.22
N VAL A 89 -1.60 -8.03 15.52
CA VAL A 89 -3.04 -7.86 15.31
C VAL A 89 -3.76 -9.03 15.97
N PRO A 90 -4.60 -8.80 16.98
CA PRO A 90 -5.42 -9.86 17.57
C PRO A 90 -6.32 -10.51 16.52
N GLU A 91 -6.35 -11.85 16.44
CA GLU A 91 -7.15 -12.60 15.46
C GLU A 91 -8.67 -12.31 15.54
N GLU A 92 -9.15 -11.74 16.64
CA GLU A 92 -10.57 -11.40 16.83
C GLU A 92 -11.05 -10.13 16.12
N ALA A 93 -10.15 -9.38 15.47
CA ALA A 93 -10.52 -8.18 14.72
C ALA A 93 -10.69 -8.48 13.21
N SER A 94 -11.62 -9.36 12.84
CA SER A 94 -12.10 -9.48 11.46
C SER A 94 -13.63 -9.40 11.44
N PRO A 95 -14.24 -8.35 10.86
CA PRO A 95 -15.66 -8.35 10.54
C PRO A 95 -16.00 -9.32 9.40
#